data_AF-A0A6G0IMQ6-F1
#
_entry.id   AF-A0A6G0IMQ6-F1
#
_cell.length_a   1.000
_cell.length_b   1.000
_cell.length_c   1.000
_cell.angle_alpha   90.00
_cell.angle_beta   90.00
_cell.angle_gamma   90.00
#
_symmetry.space_group_name_H-M   'P 1'
#
loop_
_entity.id
_entity.type
_entity.pdbx_description
1 polymer ?
#
loop_
_entity_poly.entity_id
_entity_poly.type
_entity_poly.pdbx_seq_one_letter_code
_entity_poly.pdbx_strand_id
1 'polypeptide(L)'
;MAETMYNFKPYPHDKEVGMAAEALVTAHPCLREHGSKNGWYGWKVALKFKMGNYRTRLARSGCVDVSVNAGKRSRTNPENDCPHSNIKRARRAEVNYLPNFPRGENETTLEEMRVQIIQETEKTERDQILIEKLMHTTFALRRQHIVQGSPQVREFLENWLALRMQSQVFAEFHRITNVNLRQWSPTFS
;
A
#
# COMPACT_ATOMS: atom_id res chain seq x y z
N MET A 1 -6.04 14.96 7.89
CA MET A 1 -4.93 14.29 8.60
C MET A 1 -4.94 12.77 8.45
N ALA A 2 -5.88 11.99 9.00
CA ALA A 2 -5.83 10.53 8.85
C ALA A 2 -5.99 10.06 7.39
N GLU A 3 -6.92 10.66 6.64
CA GLU A 3 -7.03 10.46 5.19
C GLU A 3 -5.74 10.85 4.45
N THR A 4 -5.16 12.00 4.77
CA THR A 4 -3.88 12.46 4.19
C THR A 4 -2.75 11.47 4.44
N MET A 5 -2.63 10.97 5.68
CA MET A 5 -1.65 9.95 6.05
C MET A 5 -1.93 8.62 5.36
N TYR A 6 -3.19 8.24 5.22
CA TYR A 6 -3.60 7.02 4.54
C TYR A 6 -3.26 7.06 3.04
N ASN A 7 -3.59 8.17 2.36
CA ASN A 7 -3.27 8.37 0.95
C ASN A 7 -1.76 8.41 0.70
N PHE A 8 -0.99 8.89 1.68
CA PHE A 8 0.47 8.79 1.62
C PHE A 8 0.94 7.36 1.84
N LYS A 9 0.53 6.71 2.95
CA LYS A 9 0.88 5.33 3.30
C LYS A 9 -0.20 4.70 4.19
N PRO A 10 -0.96 3.69 3.70
CA PRO A 10 -2.04 3.07 4.47
C PRO A 10 -1.59 2.38 5.76
N TYR A 11 -0.38 1.82 5.73
CA TYR A 11 0.28 1.14 6.85
C TYR A 11 1.63 1.78 7.16
N PRO A 12 1.65 2.97 7.78
CA PRO A 12 2.88 3.65 8.10
C PRO A 12 3.61 2.96 9.26
N HIS A 13 4.93 2.90 9.18
CA HIS A 13 5.78 2.43 10.27
C HIS A 13 5.75 3.44 11.44
N ASP A 14 6.07 2.96 12.63
CA ASP A 14 6.06 3.77 13.86
C ASP A 14 6.96 5.04 13.77
N LYS A 15 8.05 4.96 13.00
CA LYS A 15 8.95 6.09 12.70
C LYS A 15 8.26 7.15 11.84
N GLU A 16 7.54 6.73 10.80
CA GLU A 16 6.80 7.61 9.89
C GLU A 16 5.66 8.33 10.60
N VAL A 17 4.97 7.65 11.52
CA VAL A 17 3.97 8.30 12.37
C VAL A 17 4.60 9.31 13.33
N GLY A 18 5.81 9.03 13.83
CA GLY A 18 6.60 9.98 14.61
C GLY A 18 6.94 11.25 13.83
N MET A 19 7.44 11.11 12.60
CA MET A 19 7.74 12.24 11.72
C MET A 19 6.50 13.10 11.43
N ALA A 20 5.34 12.46 11.20
CA ALA A 20 4.08 13.18 11.00
C ALA A 20 3.63 13.94 12.26
N ALA A 21 3.83 13.38 13.45
CA ALA A 21 3.51 14.04 14.72
C ALA A 21 4.44 15.24 15.00
N GLU A 22 5.73 15.08 14.72
CA GLU A 22 6.72 16.14 14.84
C GLU A 22 6.43 17.30 13.89
N ALA A 23 6.15 16.99 12.61
CA ALA A 23 5.75 18.00 11.62
C ALA A 23 4.47 18.74 12.03
N LEU A 24 3.48 18.03 12.59
CA LEU A 24 2.24 18.62 13.10
C LEU A 24 2.48 19.64 14.21
N VAL A 25 3.29 19.29 15.22
CA VAL A 25 3.61 20.19 16.34
C VAL A 25 4.51 21.35 15.89
N THR A 26 5.38 21.12 14.93
CA THR A 26 6.24 22.17 14.35
C THR A 26 5.40 23.21 13.60
N ALA A 27 4.44 22.77 12.80
CA ALA A 27 3.52 23.66 12.07
C ALA A 27 2.53 24.38 13.00
N HIS A 28 2.16 23.75 14.12
CA HIS A 28 1.23 24.28 15.10
C HIS A 28 1.82 24.21 16.52
N PRO A 29 2.70 25.16 16.90
CA PRO A 29 3.38 25.14 18.19
C PRO A 29 2.45 25.09 19.40
N CYS A 30 1.20 25.56 19.26
CA CYS A 30 0.16 25.48 20.29
C CYS A 30 -0.24 24.04 20.67
N LEU A 31 0.07 23.06 19.82
CA LEU A 31 -0.18 21.65 20.09
C LEU A 31 0.92 21.00 20.94
N ARG A 32 2.02 21.69 21.23
CA ARG A 32 3.17 21.10 21.93
C ARG A 32 2.80 20.62 23.34
N GLU A 33 3.10 19.35 23.63
CA GLU A 33 2.89 18.75 24.94
C GLU A 33 3.93 19.26 25.95
N HIS A 34 3.45 19.86 27.03
CA HIS A 34 4.29 20.34 28.12
C HIS A 34 4.76 19.17 28.98
N GLY A 35 6.05 19.12 29.32
CA GLY A 35 6.65 18.04 30.11
C GLY A 35 7.08 16.79 29.32
N SER A 36 6.81 16.73 28.02
CA SER A 36 7.33 15.70 27.12
C SER A 36 8.69 16.12 26.57
N LYS A 37 9.71 15.25 26.62
CA LYS A 37 11.06 15.53 26.07
C LYS A 37 11.00 15.95 24.59
N ASN A 38 10.03 15.42 23.85
CA ASN A 38 9.91 15.60 22.41
C ASN A 38 8.75 16.56 22.05
N GLY A 39 7.78 16.75 22.95
CA GLY A 39 6.61 17.61 22.73
C GLY A 39 5.55 17.09 21.73
N TRP A 40 5.82 15.98 21.03
CA TRP A 40 4.94 15.40 20.00
C TRP A 40 4.55 13.93 20.25
N TYR A 41 4.99 13.31 21.34
CA TYR A 41 4.82 11.87 21.55
C TYR A 41 3.36 11.44 21.70
N GLY A 42 2.54 12.15 22.50
CA GLY A 42 1.12 11.83 22.61
C GLY A 42 0.37 12.10 21.30
N TRP A 43 0.77 13.09 20.50
CA TRP A 43 0.29 13.24 19.12
C TRP A 43 0.59 12.03 18.24
N LYS A 44 1.80 11.45 18.33
CA LYS A 44 2.12 10.20 17.63
C LYS A 44 1.14 9.08 18.03
N VAL A 45 0.86 8.92 19.32
CA VAL A 45 -0.10 7.92 19.81
C VAL A 45 -1.50 8.21 19.28
N ALA A 46 -1.97 9.46 19.36
CA ALA A 46 -3.27 9.88 18.86
C ALA A 46 -3.41 9.64 17.34
N LEU A 47 -2.37 9.93 16.56
CA LEU A 47 -2.34 9.67 15.11
C LEU A 47 -2.40 8.16 14.80
N LYS A 48 -1.72 7.31 15.56
CA LYS A 48 -1.84 5.83 15.41
C LYS A 48 -3.29 5.37 15.62
N PHE A 49 -3.95 5.84 16.67
CA PHE A 49 -5.36 5.53 16.93
C PHE A 49 -6.28 6.07 15.83
N LYS A 50 -6.08 7.33 15.42
CA LYS A 50 -6.87 7.97 14.37
C LYS A 50 -6.75 7.22 13.03
N MET A 51 -5.55 6.78 12.68
CA MET A 51 -5.30 5.93 11.51
C MET A 51 -5.97 4.56 11.61
N GLY A 52 -5.89 3.92 12.78
CA GLY A 52 -6.59 2.65 13.05
C GLY A 52 -8.10 2.78 12.83
N ASN A 53 -8.72 3.79 13.45
CA ASN A 53 -10.16 4.05 13.31
C ASN A 53 -10.55 4.39 11.87
N TYR A 54 -9.73 5.16 11.16
CA TYR A 54 -9.96 5.49 9.76
C TYR A 54 -9.98 4.23 8.87
N ARG A 55 -8.99 3.33 9.04
CA ARG A 55 -8.96 2.03 8.34
C ARG A 55 -10.17 1.16 8.65
N THR A 56 -10.57 1.06 9.93
CA THR A 56 -11.77 0.31 10.32
C THR A 56 -13.03 0.85 9.64
N ARG A 57 -13.16 2.19 9.52
CA ARG A 57 -14.28 2.81 8.82
C ARG A 57 -14.24 2.51 7.32
N LEU A 58 -13.08 2.64 6.67
CA LEU A 58 -12.92 2.31 5.25
C LEU A 58 -13.28 0.84 4.97
N ALA A 59 -12.86 -0.10 5.83
CA ALA A 59 -13.17 -1.52 5.65
C ALA A 59 -14.68 -1.79 5.69
N ARG A 60 -15.41 -1.13 6.59
CA ARG A 60 -16.88 -1.22 6.67
C ARG A 60 -17.59 -0.65 5.44
N SER A 61 -16.96 0.30 4.76
CA SER A 61 -17.48 0.88 3.52
C SER A 61 -17.16 0.04 2.27
N GLY A 62 -16.59 -1.17 2.43
CA GLY A 62 -16.26 -2.05 1.31
C GLY A 62 -14.90 -1.76 0.65
N CYS A 63 -14.05 -0.92 1.27
CA CYS A 63 -12.72 -0.61 0.76
C CYS A 63 -11.82 -1.84 0.88
N VAL A 64 -11.36 -2.37 -0.25
CA VAL A 64 -10.60 -3.63 -0.31
C VAL A 64 -9.21 -3.49 0.32
N ASP A 65 -8.60 -2.29 0.25
CA ASP A 65 -7.31 -1.95 0.85
C ASP A 65 -7.11 -2.39 2.29
N VAL A 66 -8.21 -2.38 3.05
CA VAL A 66 -8.21 -2.58 4.49
C VAL A 66 -9.06 -3.77 4.92
N SER A 67 -9.91 -4.31 4.03
CA SER A 67 -10.75 -5.47 4.31
C SER A 67 -9.94 -6.77 4.37
N VAL A 68 -8.91 -6.93 3.55
CA VAL A 68 -8.00 -8.09 3.57
C VAL A 68 -7.29 -8.26 4.92
N ASN A 69 -7.10 -7.15 5.64
CA ASN A 69 -6.48 -7.12 6.97
C ASN A 69 -7.51 -6.98 8.10
N ALA A 70 -8.81 -6.92 7.79
CA ALA A 70 -9.85 -6.96 8.81
C ALA A 70 -9.82 -8.37 9.41
N GLY A 71 -9.36 -8.48 10.66
CA GLY A 71 -9.11 -9.75 11.31
C GLY A 71 -10.33 -10.69 11.37
N LYS A 72 -10.09 -11.85 11.96
CA LYS A 72 -11.04 -12.97 12.16
C LYS A 72 -12.42 -12.51 12.61
N ARG A 73 -13.45 -13.32 12.28
CA ARG A 73 -14.84 -13.15 12.71
C ARG A 73 -14.93 -12.61 14.14
N SER A 74 -15.63 -11.49 14.30
CA SER A 74 -15.88 -10.87 15.60
C SER A 74 -17.33 -10.45 15.71
N ARG A 75 -17.77 -10.07 16.92
CA ARG A 75 -19.13 -9.56 17.16
C ARG A 75 -19.50 -8.36 16.27
N THR A 76 -18.49 -7.65 15.77
CA THR A 76 -18.61 -6.47 14.91
C THR A 76 -18.34 -6.75 13.43
N ASN A 77 -17.91 -7.96 13.07
CA ASN A 77 -17.64 -8.42 11.70
C ASN A 77 -18.02 -9.92 11.58
N PRO A 78 -19.32 -10.26 11.53
CA PRO A 78 -19.79 -11.65 11.57
C PRO A 78 -19.56 -12.41 10.26
N GLU A 79 -19.46 -11.71 9.13
CA GLU A 79 -19.26 -12.29 7.78
C GLU A 79 -17.83 -12.82 7.54
N ASN A 80 -16.83 -12.36 8.31
CA ASN A 80 -15.43 -12.76 8.11
C ASN A 80 -15.18 -14.24 8.43
N ASP A 81 -14.05 -14.74 7.93
CA ASP A 81 -13.55 -16.09 8.15
C ASP A 81 -13.38 -16.44 9.64
N CYS A 82 -13.67 -17.70 9.95
CA CYS A 82 -13.61 -18.24 11.30
C CYS A 82 -12.18 -18.18 11.87
N PRO A 83 -12.00 -17.98 13.19
CA PRO A 83 -10.68 -17.89 13.79
C PRO A 83 -9.73 -19.08 13.57
N HIS A 84 -10.27 -20.23 13.15
CA HIS A 84 -9.54 -21.48 12.94
C HIS A 84 -9.36 -21.86 11.47
N SER A 85 -9.92 -21.09 10.52
CA SER A 85 -9.72 -21.35 9.09
C SER A 85 -8.33 -20.86 8.68
N ASN A 86 -7.36 -21.74 8.89
CA ASN A 86 -6.00 -21.70 8.36
C ASN A 86 -5.12 -20.53 8.85
N ILE A 87 -3.81 -20.72 8.63
CA ILE A 87 -2.74 -19.71 8.63
C ILE A 87 -1.90 -19.66 9.93
N LYS A 88 -0.73 -20.32 9.83
CA LYS A 88 0.53 -19.88 10.46
C LYS A 88 0.58 -18.35 10.39
N ARG A 89 0.64 -17.64 11.53
CA ARG A 89 0.77 -16.17 11.60
C ARG A 89 1.54 -15.64 10.40
N ALA A 90 0.93 -14.77 9.60
CA ALA A 90 1.60 -14.03 8.54
C ALA A 90 2.95 -13.53 9.09
N ARG A 91 4.06 -13.89 8.41
CA ARG A 91 5.37 -13.37 8.78
C ARG A 91 5.25 -11.84 8.74
N ARG A 92 5.88 -11.15 9.70
CA ARG A 92 5.81 -9.68 9.92
C ARG A 92 6.17 -8.77 8.70
N ALA A 93 6.32 -9.32 7.50
CA ALA A 93 6.63 -8.64 6.25
C ALA A 93 5.65 -8.95 5.10
N GLU A 94 4.62 -9.79 5.29
CA GLU A 94 3.57 -9.99 4.29
C GLU A 94 2.66 -8.77 4.27
N VAL A 95 3.00 -7.81 3.41
CA VAL A 95 2.18 -6.63 3.17
C VAL A 95 0.97 -7.08 2.35
N ASN A 96 -0.11 -7.50 3.02
CA ASN A 96 -1.43 -7.78 2.41
C ASN A 96 -2.15 -6.48 2.05
N TYR A 97 -1.45 -5.57 1.38
CA TYR A 97 -1.99 -4.32 0.90
C TYR A 97 -2.61 -4.53 -0.49
N LEU A 98 -3.90 -4.24 -0.62
CA LEU A 98 -4.67 -4.43 -1.85
C LEU A 98 -5.39 -3.14 -2.25
N PRO A 99 -4.73 -2.19 -2.93
CA PRO A 99 -5.32 -0.90 -3.28
C PRO A 99 -6.57 -1.05 -4.16
N ASN A 100 -7.53 -0.15 -4.00
CA ASN A 100 -8.70 -0.04 -4.85
C ASN A 100 -8.28 0.37 -6.26
N PHE A 101 -9.13 0.05 -7.23
CA PHE A 101 -8.96 0.53 -8.59
C PHE A 101 -9.03 2.06 -8.68
N PRO A 102 -8.26 2.67 -9.61
CA PRO A 102 -8.35 4.09 -9.88
C PRO A 102 -9.79 4.53 -10.19
N ARG A 103 -10.13 5.78 -9.89
CA ARG A 103 -11.48 6.31 -10.11
C ARG A 103 -11.85 6.22 -11.59
N GLY A 104 -12.96 5.53 -11.88
CA GLY A 104 -13.48 5.35 -13.24
C GLY A 104 -13.00 4.08 -13.93
N GLU A 105 -12.06 3.35 -13.32
CA GLU A 105 -11.57 2.07 -13.83
C GLU A 105 -12.27 0.88 -13.17
N ASN A 106 -12.36 -0.22 -13.91
CA ASN A 106 -12.87 -1.50 -13.43
C ASN A 106 -11.89 -2.63 -13.80
N GLU A 107 -12.16 -3.86 -13.35
CA GLU A 107 -11.26 -4.99 -13.62
C GLU A 107 -11.03 -5.20 -15.12
N THR A 108 -12.08 -5.08 -15.93
CA THR A 108 -12.02 -5.24 -17.39
C THR A 108 -11.13 -4.18 -18.04
N THR A 109 -11.28 -2.90 -17.67
CA THR A 109 -10.45 -1.83 -18.26
C THR A 109 -8.99 -1.95 -17.85
N LEU A 110 -8.71 -2.37 -16.61
CA LEU A 110 -7.34 -2.63 -16.17
C LEU A 110 -6.72 -3.86 -16.84
N GLU A 111 -7.52 -4.87 -17.16
CA GLU A 111 -7.07 -6.05 -17.89
C GLU A 111 -6.74 -5.72 -19.35
N GLU A 112 -7.51 -4.85 -20.00
CA GLU A 112 -7.17 -4.30 -21.32
C GLU A 112 -5.83 -3.54 -21.28
N MET A 113 -5.60 -2.72 -20.24
CA MET A 113 -4.32 -2.03 -20.04
C MET A 113 -3.17 -3.02 -19.77
N ARG A 114 -3.40 -4.15 -19.09
CA ARG A 114 -2.40 -5.21 -18.91
C ARG A 114 -1.97 -5.80 -20.24
N VAL A 115 -2.93 -6.09 -21.13
CA VAL A 115 -2.63 -6.59 -22.48
C VAL A 115 -1.81 -5.56 -23.26
N GLN A 116 -2.15 -4.27 -23.16
CA GLN A 116 -1.35 -3.19 -23.77
C GLN A 116 0.09 -3.17 -23.23
N ILE A 117 0.30 -3.37 -21.93
CA ILE A 117 1.66 -3.45 -21.35
C ILE A 117 2.46 -4.57 -22.00
N ILE A 118 1.88 -5.75 -22.19
CA ILE A 118 2.55 -6.88 -22.85
C ILE A 118 2.94 -6.50 -24.28
N GLN A 119 1.99 -5.99 -25.06
CA GLN A 119 2.21 -5.58 -26.44
C GLN A 119 3.33 -4.54 -26.56
N GLU A 120 3.33 -3.50 -25.71
CA GLU A 120 4.38 -2.47 -25.70
C GLU A 120 5.74 -3.00 -25.24
N THR A 121 5.76 -3.97 -24.33
CA THR A 121 7.01 -4.56 -23.82
C THR A 121 7.68 -5.48 -24.85
N GLU A 122 6.90 -6.07 -25.76
CA GLU A 122 7.40 -6.95 -26.83
C GLU A 122 7.97 -6.18 -28.03
N LYS A 123 7.65 -4.89 -28.19
CA LYS A 123 8.19 -4.05 -29.26
C LYS A 123 9.72 -3.92 -29.17
N THR A 124 10.36 -3.82 -30.34
CA THR A 124 11.79 -3.54 -30.45
C THR A 124 12.12 -2.17 -29.86
N GLU A 125 11.37 -1.15 -30.28
CA GLU A 125 11.39 0.19 -29.72
C GLU A 125 10.20 0.36 -28.76
N ARG A 126 10.49 0.40 -27.47
CA ARG A 126 9.48 0.44 -26.40
C ARG A 126 9.22 1.88 -25.99
N ASP A 127 7.95 2.27 -25.91
CA ASP A 127 7.56 3.53 -25.28
C ASP A 127 7.63 3.39 -23.75
N GLN A 128 8.74 3.82 -23.18
CA GLN A 128 8.97 3.73 -21.73
C GLN A 128 7.98 4.58 -20.92
N ILE A 129 7.53 5.71 -21.46
CA ILE A 129 6.61 6.63 -20.78
C ILE A 129 5.22 5.99 -20.72
N LEU A 130 4.78 5.39 -21.83
CA LEU A 130 3.53 4.65 -21.89
C LEU A 130 3.55 3.46 -20.93
N ILE A 131 4.62 2.65 -20.94
CA ILE A 131 4.77 1.50 -20.03
C ILE A 131 4.71 1.96 -18.58
N GLU A 132 5.40 3.04 -18.20
CA GLU A 132 5.38 3.56 -16.82
C GLU A 132 3.97 3.99 -16.41
N LYS A 133 3.26 4.73 -17.28
CA LYS A 133 1.89 5.17 -17.05
C LYS A 133 0.94 3.98 -16.87
N LEU A 134 0.95 3.03 -17.81
CA LEU A 134 0.10 1.85 -17.75
C LEU A 134 0.41 1.00 -16.52
N MET A 135 1.69 0.80 -16.20
CA MET A 135 2.12 0.11 -14.99
C MET A 135 1.61 0.83 -13.74
N HIS A 136 1.63 2.16 -13.70
CA HIS A 136 1.09 2.90 -12.56
C HIS A 136 -0.41 2.67 -12.37
N THR A 137 -1.21 2.81 -13.43
CA THR A 137 -2.66 2.64 -13.38
C THR A 137 -3.08 1.22 -13.00
N THR A 138 -2.36 0.21 -13.49
CA THR A 138 -2.67 -1.21 -13.29
C THR A 138 -2.10 -1.79 -11.98
N PHE A 139 -1.52 -0.97 -11.10
CA PHE A 139 -0.92 -1.43 -9.84
C PHE A 139 -1.90 -2.22 -8.96
N ALA A 140 -3.15 -1.77 -8.85
CA ALA A 140 -4.17 -2.45 -8.07
C ALA A 140 -4.49 -3.84 -8.61
N LEU A 141 -4.63 -4.00 -9.93
CA LEU A 141 -4.85 -5.30 -10.56
C LEU A 141 -3.68 -6.27 -10.31
N ARG A 142 -2.43 -5.78 -10.41
CA ARG A 142 -1.25 -6.58 -10.04
C ARG A 142 -1.28 -7.06 -8.60
N ARG A 143 -1.61 -6.17 -7.67
CA ARG A 143 -1.70 -6.51 -6.25
C ARG A 143 -2.80 -7.52 -5.99
N GLN A 144 -3.93 -7.42 -6.68
CA GLN A 144 -5.02 -8.37 -6.60
C GLN A 144 -4.56 -9.77 -7.04
N HIS A 145 -3.88 -9.86 -8.19
CA HIS A 145 -3.35 -11.12 -8.68
C HIS A 145 -2.41 -11.80 -7.67
N ILE A 146 -1.49 -11.04 -7.04
CA ILE A 146 -0.56 -11.58 -6.03
C ILE A 146 -1.30 -12.01 -4.74
N VAL A 147 -2.13 -11.12 -4.19
CA VAL A 147 -2.73 -11.29 -2.85
C VAL A 147 -3.85 -12.34 -2.87
N GLN A 148 -4.65 -12.38 -3.93
CA GLN A 148 -5.78 -13.29 -4.04
C GLN A 148 -5.42 -14.59 -4.77
N GLY A 149 -4.62 -14.51 -5.84
CA GLY A 149 -4.30 -15.66 -6.68
C GLY A 149 -3.12 -16.51 -6.18
N SER A 150 -2.20 -15.92 -5.40
CA SER A 150 -0.92 -16.56 -5.02
C SER A 150 -0.22 -17.27 -6.20
N PRO A 151 -0.04 -16.60 -7.36
CA PRO A 151 0.48 -17.23 -8.57
C PRO A 151 1.93 -17.65 -8.41
N GLN A 152 2.37 -18.60 -9.25
CA GLN A 152 3.80 -18.89 -9.35
C GLN A 152 4.55 -17.69 -9.95
N VAL A 153 5.80 -17.49 -9.53
CA VAL A 153 6.63 -16.36 -10.00
C VAL A 153 6.72 -16.32 -11.53
N ARG A 154 6.83 -17.50 -12.17
CA ARG A 154 6.90 -17.60 -13.64
C ARG A 154 5.63 -17.07 -14.31
N GLU A 155 4.48 -17.59 -13.91
CA GLU A 155 3.16 -17.19 -14.42
C GLU A 155 2.91 -15.69 -14.17
N PHE A 156 3.28 -15.19 -12.99
CA PHE A 156 3.15 -13.78 -12.67
C PHE A 156 4.00 -12.90 -13.61
N LEU A 157 5.24 -13.29 -13.88
CA LEU A 157 6.13 -12.55 -14.78
C LEU A 157 5.74 -12.66 -16.26
N GLU A 158 5.04 -13.72 -16.66
CA GLU A 158 4.44 -13.83 -18.01
C GLU A 158 3.27 -12.87 -18.17
N ASN A 159 2.47 -12.66 -17.11
CA ASN A 159 1.36 -11.69 -17.13
C ASN A 159 1.78 -10.23 -17.00
N TRP A 160 2.99 -9.97 -16.47
CA TRP A 160 3.52 -8.63 -16.20
C TRP A 160 4.97 -8.49 -16.68
N LEU A 161 5.19 -8.70 -17.98
CA LEU A 161 6.53 -8.71 -18.59
C LEU A 161 7.34 -7.45 -18.32
N ALA A 162 6.69 -6.29 -18.18
CA ALA A 162 7.34 -5.03 -17.85
C ALA A 162 8.12 -5.09 -16.52
N LEU A 163 7.75 -5.97 -15.57
CA LEU A 163 8.50 -6.20 -14.32
C LEU A 163 9.83 -6.94 -14.53
N ARG A 164 10.15 -7.39 -15.74
CA ARG A 164 11.51 -7.83 -16.11
C ARG A 164 12.44 -6.64 -16.35
N MET A 165 11.90 -5.43 -16.51
CA MET A 165 12.66 -4.20 -16.68
C MET A 165 13.06 -3.63 -15.32
N GLN A 166 14.33 -3.29 -15.15
CA GLN A 166 14.85 -2.76 -13.88
C GLN A 166 14.14 -1.48 -13.42
N SER A 167 13.80 -0.58 -14.35
CA SER A 167 13.05 0.65 -14.05
C SER A 167 11.69 0.38 -13.41
N GLN A 168 10.97 -0.62 -13.94
CA GLN A 168 9.65 -0.98 -13.43
C GLN A 168 9.73 -1.73 -12.10
N VAL A 169 10.78 -2.53 -11.86
CA VAL A 169 11.02 -3.13 -10.52
C VAL A 169 11.21 -2.05 -9.47
N PHE A 170 11.99 -1.00 -9.76
CA PHE A 170 12.17 0.12 -8.84
C PHE A 170 10.87 0.89 -8.61
N ALA A 171 10.11 1.18 -9.67
CA ALA A 171 8.82 1.85 -9.57
C ALA A 171 7.82 1.03 -8.75
N GLU A 172 7.77 -0.29 -8.94
CA GLU A 172 6.87 -1.18 -8.23
C GLU A 172 7.24 -1.28 -6.74
N PHE A 173 8.53 -1.39 -6.42
CA PHE A 173 8.99 -1.33 -5.05
C PHE A 173 8.60 -0.01 -4.37
N HIS A 174 8.75 1.11 -5.08
CA HIS A 174 8.33 2.41 -4.59
C HIS A 174 6.83 2.47 -4.33
N ARG A 175 5.98 1.96 -5.23
CA ARG A 175 4.52 1.90 -5.02
C ARG A 175 4.11 1.07 -3.80
N ILE A 176 4.84 -0.01 -3.50
CA ILE A 176 4.55 -0.87 -2.34
C ILE A 176 5.02 -0.24 -1.02
N THR A 177 6.20 0.38 -1.02
CA THR A 177 6.90 0.74 0.22
C THR A 177 6.94 2.25 0.50
N ASN A 178 6.67 3.07 -0.52
CA ASN A 178 6.97 4.49 -0.62
C ASN A 178 8.46 4.84 -0.43
N VAL A 179 9.35 3.86 -0.58
CA VAL A 179 10.81 4.06 -0.49
C VAL A 179 11.39 4.10 -1.90
N ASN A 180 12.17 5.12 -2.20
CA ASN A 180 12.91 5.19 -3.46
C ASN A 180 14.25 4.45 -3.30
N LEU A 181 14.37 3.27 -3.90
CA LEU A 181 15.59 2.45 -3.82
C LEU A 181 16.83 3.15 -4.39
N ARG A 182 16.67 4.05 -5.37
CA ARG A 182 17.81 4.77 -5.95
C ARG A 182 18.38 5.84 -5.01
N GLN A 183 17.59 6.27 -4.03
CA GLN A 183 17.97 7.28 -3.02
C GLN A 183 18.10 6.65 -1.62
N TRP A 184 17.95 5.33 -1.50
CA TRP A 184 17.99 4.66 -0.22
C TRP A 184 19.42 4.65 0.32
N SER A 185 19.64 5.49 1.34
CA SER A 185 20.85 5.47 2.17
C SER A 185 20.52 4.72 3.46
N PRO A 186 21.23 3.65 3.81
CA PRO A 186 21.04 3.00 5.10
C PRO A 186 21.55 3.95 6.19
N THR A 187 20.66 4.73 6.78
CA THR A 187 20.93 5.37 8.08
C THR A 187 20.76 4.29 9.13
N PHE A 188 21.85 3.60 9.45
CA PHE A 188 21.97 2.87 10.69
C PHE A 188 21.99 3.92 11.82
N SER A 189 20.91 3.94 12.61
CA SER A 189 20.82 4.68 13.87
C SER A 189 20.24 3.75 14.92
#